data_AF-A0AAQ4EBA5-F1
#
_entry.id   AF-A0AAQ4EBA5-F1
#
_cell.length_a   1.000
_cell.length_b   1.000
_cell.length_c   1.000
_cell.angle_alpha   90.00
_cell.angle_beta   90.00
_cell.angle_gamma   90.00
#
_symmetry.space_group_name_H-M   'P 1'
#
loop_
_entity.id
_entity.type
_entity.pdbx_description
1 polymer ?
#
loop_
_entity_poly.entity_id
_entity_poly.type
_entity_poly.pdbx_seq_one_letter_code
_entity_poly.pdbx_strand_id
1 'polypeptide(L)'
;MMDRARSGAPLTIFSARGDGSFLLNGTSLDQILLASHVRNKPVVLVSVAGPFRKGKSFLLNFFILYLRNQCRRDWLKESGAPLGGFSWRGGSQRETTGILLWSEVFLVTTPQGKEIAVVLMDTQGTFDIKSTMKECTTFFALSTMLSSVQIYNLSQNIQENDLQHLRLFCDYGRLAQKDVNEAPFQKLIFLIRDWSYPYEAEYGEVGGRRKLNDWLATSDCQNGELKGLREDLKSYFNDIACFLMPHPGLKVATDPEFQGQLSDIDSGFKEQLLKLVALILAPQNLTTKKINGREITCEQLRKLFEVYSDKFHQGNLPSPMSLREAIGVENNLTASKDALEHYNCRMNQFCRGGYRSENEFRSGHEERRATALHVFDSTLKLGGKELEKRYRDKLVEDIERKFSDYIRYNEDQKPADTFCLLF
;
A
#
# COMPACT_ATOMS: atom_id res chain seq x y z
N MET A 1 11.61 28.47 -11.51
CA MET A 1 12.47 27.92 -10.43
C MET A 1 11.73 28.19 -9.12
N MET A 2 10.79 27.34 -8.76
CA MET A 2 9.94 27.49 -7.57
C MET A 2 9.80 26.13 -6.87
N ASP A 3 10.01 26.16 -5.56
CA ASP A 3 9.80 25.12 -4.53
C ASP A 3 10.55 23.78 -4.63
N ARG A 4 11.86 23.83 -4.37
CA ARG A 4 12.62 22.69 -3.81
C ARG A 4 12.80 22.84 -2.29
N ALA A 5 11.72 22.89 -1.51
CA ALA A 5 11.82 22.89 -0.04
C ALA A 5 10.52 22.54 0.72
N ARG A 6 9.69 21.61 0.23
CA ARG A 6 8.83 20.88 1.19
C ARG A 6 9.64 19.68 1.68
N SER A 7 10.38 19.85 2.77
CA SER A 7 11.07 18.74 3.40
C SER A 7 10.01 17.74 3.89
N GLY A 8 9.91 16.59 3.24
CA GLY A 8 9.13 15.47 3.77
C GLY A 8 9.52 15.18 5.23
N ALA A 9 8.57 14.65 5.98
CA ALA A 9 8.71 14.34 7.40
C ALA A 9 8.07 12.98 7.71
N PRO A 10 8.54 12.27 8.74
CA PRO A 10 7.91 11.03 9.14
C PRO A 10 6.61 11.33 9.91
N LEU A 11 5.49 10.78 9.45
CA LEU A 11 4.18 10.94 10.06
C LEU A 11 3.72 9.62 10.67
N THR A 12 3.41 9.63 11.97
CA THR A 12 2.85 8.47 12.66
C THR A 12 1.42 8.23 12.22
N ILE A 13 1.20 7.07 11.60
CA ILE A 13 -0.10 6.64 11.08
C ILE A 13 -0.80 5.70 12.04
N PHE A 14 -0.07 4.73 12.60
CA PHE A 14 -0.59 3.89 13.68
C PHE A 14 0.21 4.11 14.94
N SER A 15 -0.47 4.26 16.07
CA SER A 15 0.13 4.33 17.40
C SER A 15 -0.59 3.39 18.37
N ALA A 16 0.16 2.66 19.19
CA ALA A 16 -0.42 1.83 20.24
C ALA A 16 -0.96 2.73 21.38
N ARG A 17 -2.18 2.44 21.83
CA ARG A 17 -2.70 2.93 23.11
C ARG A 17 -2.27 1.91 24.17
N GLY A 18 -1.91 2.38 25.36
CA GLY A 18 -1.39 1.52 26.45
C GLY A 18 -2.37 0.44 26.97
N ASP A 19 -3.58 0.38 26.41
CA ASP A 19 -4.60 -0.65 26.63
C ASP A 19 -4.53 -1.80 25.60
N GLY A 20 -3.59 -1.77 24.67
CA GLY A 20 -3.43 -2.75 23.59
C GLY A 20 -4.28 -2.47 22.35
N SER A 21 -5.00 -1.34 22.29
CA SER A 21 -5.70 -0.85 21.09
C SER A 21 -4.78 0.02 20.21
N PHE A 22 -5.17 0.30 18.96
CA PHE A 22 -4.32 1.00 17.98
C PHE A 22 -5.01 2.21 17.39
N LEU A 23 -4.52 3.43 17.62
CA LEU A 23 -5.11 4.61 16.99
C LEU A 23 -4.58 4.78 15.55
N LEU A 24 -5.50 4.86 14.59
CA LEU A 24 -5.21 5.31 13.22
C LEU A 24 -5.32 6.83 13.13
N ASN A 25 -4.26 7.48 12.64
CA ASN A 25 -4.27 8.91 12.33
C ASN A 25 -4.78 9.13 10.90
N GLY A 26 -6.10 9.20 10.76
CA GLY A 26 -6.77 9.39 9.46
C GLY A 26 -6.33 10.69 8.77
N THR A 27 -6.20 11.79 9.51
CA THR A 27 -5.82 13.11 8.95
C THR A 27 -4.46 13.10 8.29
N SER A 28 -3.44 12.54 8.96
CA SER A 28 -2.09 12.41 8.38
C SER A 28 -2.09 11.49 7.16
N LEU A 29 -2.91 10.43 7.20
CA LEU A 29 -2.98 9.47 6.11
C LEU A 29 -3.70 10.06 4.88
N ASP A 30 -4.72 10.89 5.09
CA ASP A 30 -5.43 11.62 4.02
C ASP A 30 -4.49 12.62 3.33
N GLN A 31 -3.65 13.33 4.10
CA GLN A 31 -2.65 14.25 3.55
C GLN A 31 -1.67 13.55 2.60
N ILE A 32 -1.32 12.30 2.87
CA ILE A 32 -0.39 11.51 2.05
C ILE A 32 -1.12 10.88 0.86
N LEU A 33 -2.19 10.13 1.10
CA LEU A 33 -2.79 9.24 0.11
C LEU A 33 -3.94 9.86 -0.70
N LEU A 34 -4.59 10.91 -0.19
CA LEU A 34 -5.72 11.58 -0.86
C LEU A 34 -5.32 12.91 -1.53
N ALA A 35 -4.04 13.25 -1.56
CA ALA A 35 -3.59 14.43 -2.30
C ALA A 35 -3.97 14.33 -3.78
N SER A 36 -4.45 15.45 -4.36
CA SER A 36 -5.06 15.49 -5.70
C SER A 36 -4.20 14.91 -6.82
N HIS A 37 -2.87 15.03 -6.70
CA HIS A 37 -1.90 14.55 -7.68
C HIS A 37 -1.56 13.05 -7.54
N VAL A 38 -1.95 12.38 -6.44
CA VAL A 38 -1.62 10.96 -6.18
C VAL A 38 -2.82 10.04 -5.97
N ARG A 39 -3.98 10.55 -5.54
CA ARG A 39 -5.16 9.74 -5.12
C ARG A 39 -5.54 8.61 -6.08
N ASN A 40 -5.51 8.89 -7.39
CA ASN A 40 -5.94 7.96 -8.44
C ASN A 40 -4.77 7.16 -9.05
N LYS A 41 -3.54 7.33 -8.54
CA LYS A 41 -2.36 6.64 -9.05
C LYS A 41 -2.24 5.26 -8.41
N PRO A 42 -1.78 4.24 -9.15
CA PRO A 42 -1.36 2.97 -8.58
C PRO A 42 -0.26 3.18 -7.55
N VAL A 43 -0.31 2.43 -6.46
CA VAL A 43 0.60 2.64 -5.32
C VAL A 43 1.57 1.48 -5.13
N VAL A 44 2.82 1.81 -4.82
CA VAL A 44 3.86 0.90 -4.31
C VAL A 44 4.09 1.31 -2.86
N LEU A 45 3.89 0.38 -1.92
CA LEU A 45 4.17 0.62 -0.52
C LEU A 45 5.34 -0.27 -0.10
N VAL A 46 6.49 0.35 0.16
CA VAL A 46 7.71 -0.34 0.62
C VAL A 46 7.79 -0.23 2.14
N SER A 47 7.76 -1.37 2.80
CA SER A 47 7.83 -1.51 4.25
C SER A 47 9.19 -2.03 4.66
N VAL A 48 9.79 -1.45 5.70
CA VAL A 48 10.93 -2.05 6.39
C VAL A 48 10.50 -2.43 7.80
N ALA A 49 10.58 -3.72 8.11
CA ALA A 49 10.25 -4.27 9.42
C ALA A 49 11.34 -5.22 9.91
N GLY A 50 11.37 -5.46 11.22
CA GLY A 50 12.36 -6.34 11.86
C GLY A 50 12.84 -5.81 13.20
N PRO A 51 13.79 -6.50 13.85
CA PRO A 51 14.19 -6.21 15.22
C PRO A 51 14.58 -4.75 15.47
N PHE A 52 14.37 -4.29 16.71
CA PHE A 52 14.76 -2.96 17.15
C PHE A 52 16.29 -2.74 17.01
N ARG A 53 16.71 -1.49 16.74
CA ARG A 53 18.12 -1.05 16.55
C ARG A 53 18.92 -1.71 15.42
N LYS A 54 18.27 -2.27 14.40
CA LYS A 54 18.99 -2.85 13.24
C LYS A 54 19.10 -1.92 12.02
N GLY A 55 19.06 -0.59 12.23
CA GLY A 55 19.30 0.40 11.17
C GLY A 55 18.26 0.44 10.06
N LYS A 56 16.96 0.28 10.39
CA LYS A 56 15.83 0.34 9.44
C LYS A 56 15.65 1.74 8.85
N SER A 57 15.47 2.73 9.72
CA SER A 57 15.28 4.13 9.33
C SER A 57 16.51 4.69 8.58
N PHE A 58 17.72 4.25 8.95
CA PHE A 58 18.95 4.54 8.21
C PHE A 58 18.87 4.06 6.74
N LEU A 59 18.39 2.83 6.51
CA LEU A 59 18.18 2.30 5.16
C LEU A 59 17.10 3.08 4.39
N LEU A 60 15.98 3.39 5.04
CA LEU A 60 14.88 4.15 4.42
C LEU A 60 15.33 5.55 3.97
N ASN A 61 16.28 6.17 4.65
CA ASN A 61 16.79 7.48 4.25
C ASN A 61 17.57 7.44 2.94
N PHE A 62 18.25 6.31 2.64
CA PHE A 62 18.83 6.11 1.31
C PHE A 62 17.77 5.91 0.23
N PHE A 63 16.63 5.29 0.57
CA PHE A 63 15.51 5.17 -0.36
C PHE A 63 14.91 6.54 -0.69
N ILE A 64 14.74 7.40 0.31
CA ILE A 64 14.34 8.80 0.13
C ILE A 64 15.34 9.53 -0.77
N LEU A 65 16.65 9.38 -0.51
CA LEU A 65 17.69 10.02 -1.31
C LEU A 65 17.65 9.57 -2.78
N TYR A 66 17.47 8.28 -3.03
CA TYR A 66 17.33 7.74 -4.38
C TYR A 66 16.11 8.29 -5.12
N LEU A 67 14.95 8.29 -4.46
CA LEU A 67 13.69 8.74 -5.04
C LEU A 67 13.70 10.25 -5.32
N ARG A 68 14.25 11.06 -4.40
CA ARG A 68 14.43 12.51 -4.60
C ARG A 68 15.38 12.83 -5.76
N ASN A 69 16.37 11.98 -6.00
CA ASN A 69 17.27 12.08 -7.14
C ASN A 69 16.71 11.42 -8.41
N GLN A 70 15.38 11.25 -8.51
CA GLN A 70 14.68 10.75 -9.71
C GLN A 70 15.20 9.40 -10.20
N CYS A 71 15.55 8.51 -9.26
CA CYS A 71 16.00 7.16 -9.56
C CYS A 71 17.28 7.08 -10.44
N ARG A 72 18.09 8.15 -10.49
CA ARG A 72 19.34 8.20 -11.27
C ARG A 72 20.35 7.19 -10.74
N ARG A 73 21.23 6.69 -11.62
CA ARG A 73 22.27 5.69 -11.23
C ARG A 73 23.34 6.27 -10.30
N ASP A 74 23.57 7.57 -10.38
CA ASP A 74 24.63 8.31 -9.70
C ASP A 74 24.08 9.13 -8.50
N TRP A 75 22.99 8.64 -7.89
CA TRP A 75 22.32 9.29 -6.76
C TRP A 75 23.13 9.29 -5.46
N LEU A 76 24.04 8.33 -5.30
CA LEU A 76 24.93 8.20 -4.14
C LEU A 76 26.24 8.96 -4.36
N LYS A 77 26.16 10.22 -4.81
CA LYS A 77 27.33 11.11 -4.86
C LYS A 77 27.54 11.77 -3.52
N GLU A 78 28.80 12.07 -3.20
CA GLU A 78 29.20 12.84 -2.03
C GLU A 78 28.62 14.26 -2.10
N SER A 79 27.38 14.43 -1.63
CA SER A 79 26.93 15.70 -1.11
C SER A 79 27.39 15.77 0.33
N GLY A 80 28.14 16.80 0.73
CA GLY A 80 28.49 17.05 2.15
C GLY A 80 27.28 17.33 3.07
N ALA A 81 26.05 17.08 2.59
CA ALA A 81 24.83 17.23 3.33
C ALA A 81 24.55 15.98 4.19
N PRO A 82 24.08 16.15 5.44
CA PRO A 82 23.65 15.05 6.30
C PRO A 82 22.54 14.20 5.67
N LEU A 83 22.46 12.93 6.07
CA LEU A 83 21.41 12.02 5.61
C LEU A 83 20.08 12.36 6.30
N GLY A 84 19.30 13.24 5.67
CA GLY A 84 17.96 13.62 6.12
C GLY A 84 16.88 12.59 5.77
N GLY A 85 15.87 12.45 6.63
CA GLY A 85 14.78 11.50 6.43
C GLY A 85 14.03 11.16 7.72
N PHE A 86 13.67 9.89 7.89
CA PHE A 86 13.16 9.35 9.16
C PHE A 86 14.18 9.59 10.27
N SER A 87 13.71 9.90 11.49
CA SER A 87 14.60 10.07 12.65
C SER A 87 15.36 8.77 12.92
N TRP A 88 16.68 8.88 13.03
CA TRP A 88 17.56 7.78 13.40
C TRP A 88 18.68 8.35 14.26
N ARG A 89 19.05 7.62 15.31
CA ARG A 89 20.18 7.95 16.21
C ARG A 89 20.85 6.66 16.67
N GLY A 90 22.09 6.76 17.15
CA GLY A 90 22.72 5.70 17.94
C GLY A 90 22.03 5.47 19.30
N GLY A 91 22.59 4.60 20.13
CA GLY A 91 22.15 4.38 21.52
C GLY A 91 21.15 3.22 21.74
N SER A 92 20.71 3.05 22.99
CA SER A 92 19.89 1.89 23.43
C SER A 92 18.39 2.17 23.55
N GLN A 93 17.93 3.44 23.57
CA GLN A 93 16.53 3.81 23.81
C GLN A 93 15.68 3.91 22.53
N ARG A 94 14.37 3.69 22.58
CA ARG A 94 13.50 3.75 21.39
C ARG A 94 13.45 5.11 20.69
N GLU A 95 13.25 5.08 19.37
CA GLU A 95 13.03 6.27 18.53
C GLU A 95 11.66 6.17 17.80
N THR A 96 11.45 5.10 17.02
CA THR A 96 10.21 4.86 16.27
C THR A 96 9.15 4.12 17.09
N THR A 97 7.94 4.66 17.20
CA THR A 97 6.80 4.02 17.88
C THR A 97 5.64 3.87 16.90
N GLY A 98 5.12 2.64 16.73
CA GLY A 98 4.05 2.32 15.80
C GLY A 98 4.46 2.21 14.32
N ILE A 99 3.59 2.64 13.40
CA ILE A 99 3.84 2.64 11.95
C ILE A 99 3.90 4.08 11.47
N LEU A 100 5.00 4.44 10.81
CA LEU A 100 5.25 5.78 10.28
C LEU A 100 5.30 5.71 8.76
N LEU A 101 4.69 6.69 8.10
CA LEU A 101 4.84 6.91 6.65
C LEU A 101 5.65 8.17 6.39
N TRP A 102 6.39 8.17 5.29
CA TRP A 102 7.00 9.40 4.80
C TRP A 102 5.92 10.32 4.20
N SER A 103 5.89 11.60 4.58
CA SER A 103 4.83 12.52 4.15
C SER A 103 4.88 12.87 2.65
N GLU A 104 6.04 12.73 2.03
CA GLU A 104 6.24 12.98 0.60
C GLU A 104 6.00 11.68 -0.19
N VAL A 105 5.03 11.68 -1.09
CA VAL A 105 4.79 10.57 -2.02
C VAL A 105 5.59 10.82 -3.30
N PHE A 106 6.40 9.83 -3.69
CA PHE A 106 7.27 9.96 -4.86
C PHE A 106 6.57 9.43 -6.11
N LEU A 107 6.42 10.26 -7.14
CA LEU A 107 5.91 9.83 -8.43
C LEU A 107 7.06 9.32 -9.30
N VAL A 108 6.99 8.06 -9.70
CA VAL A 108 7.98 7.41 -10.57
C VAL A 108 7.30 6.99 -11.86
N THR A 109 7.87 7.38 -13.00
CA THR A 109 7.40 6.94 -14.31
C THR A 109 8.09 5.64 -14.70
N THR A 110 7.31 4.60 -14.95
CA THR A 110 7.84 3.30 -15.42
C THR A 110 8.35 3.41 -16.86
N PRO A 111 9.16 2.44 -17.34
CA PRO A 111 9.56 2.38 -18.75
C PRO A 111 8.38 2.34 -19.73
N GLN A 112 7.19 1.95 -19.26
CA GLN A 112 5.95 1.88 -20.04
C GLN A 112 5.19 3.23 -20.08
N GLY A 113 5.73 4.29 -19.49
CA GLY A 113 5.11 5.62 -19.42
C GLY A 113 4.02 5.77 -18.36
N LYS A 114 3.84 4.77 -17.49
CA LYS A 114 2.84 4.79 -16.42
C LYS A 114 3.42 5.43 -15.16
N GLU A 115 2.73 6.43 -14.63
CA GLU A 115 3.09 7.06 -13.35
C GLU A 115 2.58 6.24 -12.16
N ILE A 116 3.47 5.94 -11.23
CA ILE A 116 3.20 5.15 -10.02
C ILE A 116 3.60 5.96 -8.80
N ALA A 117 2.77 5.92 -7.76
CA ALA A 117 3.05 6.53 -6.47
C ALA A 117 3.84 5.57 -5.58
N VAL A 118 5.00 6.00 -5.08
CA VAL A 118 5.84 5.23 -4.16
C VAL A 118 5.75 5.84 -2.77
N VAL A 119 5.34 5.02 -1.81
CA VAL A 119 5.20 5.37 -0.39
C VAL A 119 6.16 4.51 0.42
N LEU A 120 6.87 5.14 1.35
CA LEU A 120 7.81 4.48 2.25
C LEU A 120 7.20 4.36 3.64
N MET A 121 7.31 3.17 4.23
CA MET A 121 6.78 2.84 5.54
C MET A 121 7.90 2.34 6.45
N ASP A 122 8.10 3.05 7.57
CA ASP A 122 8.92 2.58 8.68
C ASP A 122 8.02 1.96 9.74
N THR A 123 8.48 0.86 10.33
CA THR A 123 7.73 0.14 11.36
C THR A 123 8.55 0.05 12.63
N GLN A 124 7.85 0.07 13.76
CA GLN A 124 8.47 -0.19 15.06
C GLN A 124 9.25 -1.50 15.03
N GLY A 125 10.43 -1.48 15.66
CA GLY A 125 11.19 -2.71 15.81
C GLY A 125 10.50 -3.70 16.75
N THR A 126 10.47 -4.97 16.36
CA THR A 126 10.06 -6.05 17.26
C THR A 126 11.04 -6.13 18.45
N PHE A 127 10.54 -6.52 19.63
CA PHE A 127 11.33 -6.80 20.85
C PHE A 127 11.88 -5.58 21.63
N ASP A 128 11.11 -4.49 21.72
CA ASP A 128 11.34 -3.45 22.74
C ASP A 128 10.87 -3.96 24.13
N ILE A 129 11.63 -3.65 25.18
CA ILE A 129 11.32 -3.88 26.61
C ILE A 129 9.93 -3.36 27.00
N LYS A 130 9.42 -2.33 26.31
CA LYS A 130 8.16 -1.64 26.64
C LYS A 130 6.93 -2.09 25.85
N SER A 131 7.09 -2.87 24.80
CA SER A 131 5.96 -3.30 23.95
C SER A 131 5.62 -4.76 24.18
N THR A 132 4.33 -5.07 24.20
CA THR A 132 3.88 -6.46 24.28
C THR A 132 4.25 -7.19 22.98
N MET A 133 4.54 -8.49 23.07
CA MET A 133 4.75 -9.33 21.87
C MET A 133 3.57 -9.24 20.90
N LYS A 134 2.35 -9.07 21.42
CA LYS A 134 1.13 -8.88 20.64
C LYS A 134 1.16 -7.59 19.82
N GLU A 135 1.57 -6.45 20.40
CA GLU A 135 1.70 -5.17 19.68
C GLU A 135 2.70 -5.24 18.54
N CYS A 136 3.91 -5.74 18.82
CA CYS A 136 4.97 -5.85 17.82
C CYS A 136 4.53 -6.75 16.65
N THR A 137 3.84 -7.84 16.96
CA THR A 137 3.38 -8.78 15.94
C THR A 137 2.23 -8.17 15.11
N THR A 138 1.32 -7.40 15.74
CA THR A 138 0.27 -6.68 15.02
C THR A 138 0.83 -5.63 14.06
N PHE A 139 1.79 -4.80 14.49
CA PHE A 139 2.38 -3.80 13.58
C PHE A 139 3.09 -4.44 12.40
N PHE A 140 3.78 -5.56 12.64
CA PHE A 140 4.43 -6.30 11.57
C PHE A 140 3.40 -6.97 10.63
N ALA A 141 2.31 -7.53 11.15
CA ALA A 141 1.24 -8.10 10.33
C ALA A 141 0.57 -7.02 9.47
N LEU A 142 0.20 -5.89 10.07
CA LEU A 142 -0.36 -4.73 9.37
C LEU A 142 0.58 -4.24 8.26
N SER A 143 1.87 -4.09 8.57
CA SER A 143 2.84 -3.62 7.59
C SER A 143 3.00 -4.56 6.40
N THR A 144 2.98 -5.87 6.66
CA THR A 144 3.06 -6.91 5.62
C THR A 144 1.80 -6.95 4.76
N MET A 145 0.62 -6.84 5.37
CA MET A 145 -0.66 -6.80 4.66
C MET A 145 -0.83 -5.56 3.79
N LEU A 146 -0.39 -4.40 4.28
CA LEU A 146 -0.50 -3.14 3.57
C LEU A 146 0.54 -3.01 2.45
N SER A 147 1.75 -3.52 2.66
CA SER A 147 2.87 -3.32 1.75
C SER A 147 2.79 -4.19 0.49
N SER A 148 3.38 -3.71 -0.59
CA SER A 148 3.63 -4.51 -1.80
C SER A 148 5.01 -5.16 -1.75
N VAL A 149 5.96 -4.50 -1.09
CA VAL A 149 7.30 -5.03 -0.80
C VAL A 149 7.54 -4.93 0.70
N GLN A 150 7.66 -6.08 1.35
CA GLN A 150 8.03 -6.18 2.75
C GLN A 150 9.52 -6.53 2.86
N ILE A 151 10.31 -5.63 3.41
CA ILE A 151 11.73 -5.86 3.71
C ILE A 151 11.80 -6.31 5.16
N TYR A 152 12.24 -7.54 5.38
CA TYR A 152 12.49 -8.07 6.70
C TYR A 152 13.98 -7.92 7.03
N ASN A 153 14.30 -6.86 7.77
CA ASN A 153 15.65 -6.46 8.11
C ASN A 153 16.15 -7.24 9.33
N LEU A 154 17.00 -8.23 9.07
CA LEU A 154 17.62 -9.12 10.03
C LEU A 154 19.10 -8.78 10.23
N SER A 155 19.71 -9.29 11.30
CA SER A 155 21.11 -9.03 11.63
C SER A 155 21.88 -10.34 11.67
N GLN A 156 23.01 -10.37 10.97
CA GLN A 156 23.93 -11.49 10.83
C GLN A 156 23.37 -12.73 10.14
N ASN A 157 22.28 -13.32 10.61
CA ASN A 157 21.72 -14.54 10.02
C ASN A 157 20.21 -14.65 10.26
N ILE A 158 19.55 -15.59 9.57
CA ILE A 158 18.15 -15.95 9.80
C ILE A 158 18.10 -16.97 10.95
N GLN A 159 17.47 -16.61 12.06
CA GLN A 159 17.34 -17.48 13.23
C GLN A 159 15.96 -18.16 13.28
N GLU A 160 15.82 -19.22 14.09
CA GLU A 160 14.52 -19.88 14.29
C GLU A 160 13.50 -18.98 15.01
N ASN A 161 13.95 -18.03 15.82
CA ASN A 161 13.03 -17.07 16.44
C ASN A 161 12.39 -16.15 15.38
N ASP A 162 13.09 -15.86 14.28
CA ASP A 162 12.53 -15.09 13.16
C ASP A 162 11.39 -15.87 12.47
N LEU A 163 11.45 -17.21 12.48
CA LEU A 163 10.38 -18.08 11.95
C LEU A 163 9.10 -17.98 12.78
N GLN A 164 9.19 -17.82 14.10
CA GLN A 164 7.98 -17.73 14.94
C GLN A 164 7.16 -16.47 14.62
N HIS A 165 7.84 -15.38 14.28
CA HIS A 165 7.18 -14.15 13.82
C HIS A 165 6.53 -14.38 12.46
N LEU A 166 7.24 -15.09 11.58
CA LEU A 166 6.73 -15.49 10.27
C LEU A 166 5.51 -16.43 10.35
N ARG A 167 5.43 -17.28 11.38
CA ARG A 167 4.33 -18.23 11.60
C ARG A 167 2.97 -17.55 11.76
N LEU A 168 2.90 -16.41 12.44
CA LEU A 168 1.63 -15.68 12.53
C LEU A 168 1.16 -15.21 11.13
N PHE A 169 2.08 -14.87 10.22
CA PHE A 169 1.71 -14.52 8.84
C PHE A 169 1.23 -15.72 8.06
N CYS A 170 1.77 -16.90 8.35
CA CYS A 170 1.33 -18.15 7.75
C CYS A 170 -0.08 -18.51 8.23
N ASP A 171 -0.38 -18.32 9.51
CA ASP A 171 -1.74 -18.52 10.03
C ASP A 171 -2.75 -17.53 9.41
N TYR A 172 -2.34 -16.27 9.21
CA TYR A 172 -3.15 -15.29 8.48
C TYR A 172 -3.29 -15.61 6.99
N GLY A 173 -2.18 -15.96 6.34
CA GLY A 173 -2.12 -16.38 4.94
C GLY A 173 -3.01 -17.60 4.69
N ARG A 174 -3.08 -18.53 5.64
CA ARG A 174 -3.96 -19.70 5.58
C ARG A 174 -5.43 -19.30 5.66
N LEU A 175 -5.80 -18.37 6.55
CA LEU A 175 -7.16 -17.81 6.58
C LEU A 175 -7.51 -17.07 5.29
N ALA A 176 -6.49 -16.52 4.61
CA ALA A 176 -6.60 -15.81 3.35
C ALA A 176 -6.73 -16.70 2.12
N GLN A 177 -6.01 -17.82 2.11
CA GLN A 177 -5.86 -18.71 0.95
C GLN A 177 -6.97 -19.76 0.83
N LYS A 178 -7.79 -19.96 1.88
CA LYS A 178 -8.92 -20.91 1.84
C LYS A 178 -9.91 -20.69 0.69
N ASP A 179 -9.98 -19.46 0.16
CA ASP A 179 -10.98 -19.07 -0.84
C ASP A 179 -10.38 -18.50 -2.15
N VAL A 180 -9.05 -18.44 -2.28
CA VAL A 180 -8.36 -17.83 -3.45
C VAL A 180 -7.12 -18.63 -3.84
N ASN A 181 -7.00 -18.99 -5.12
CA ASN A 181 -5.85 -19.72 -5.69
C ASN A 181 -4.58 -18.87 -5.89
N GLU A 182 -4.51 -17.66 -5.33
CA GLU A 182 -3.36 -16.75 -5.46
C GLU A 182 -2.72 -16.50 -4.09
N ALA A 183 -1.40 -16.26 -4.09
CA ALA A 183 -0.67 -15.96 -2.88
C ALA A 183 -1.16 -14.62 -2.27
N PRO A 184 -1.51 -14.58 -0.96
CA PRO A 184 -2.05 -13.39 -0.29
C PRO A 184 -1.07 -12.22 -0.23
N PHE A 185 0.23 -12.49 -0.25
CA PHE A 185 1.28 -11.48 -0.17
C PHE A 185 2.12 -11.44 -1.45
N GLN A 186 2.71 -10.28 -1.72
CA GLN A 186 3.46 -10.04 -2.95
C GLN A 186 4.94 -10.39 -2.79
N LYS A 187 5.76 -9.43 -2.35
CA LYS A 187 7.20 -9.61 -2.29
C LYS A 187 7.71 -9.50 -0.85
N LEU A 188 8.43 -10.53 -0.40
CA LEU A 188 9.18 -10.53 0.85
C LEU A 188 10.68 -10.53 0.53
N ILE A 189 11.43 -9.62 1.14
CA ILE A 189 12.89 -9.55 0.99
C ILE A 189 13.53 -9.72 2.35
N PHE A 190 14.22 -10.84 2.56
CA PHE A 190 15.11 -11.02 3.70
C PHE A 190 16.37 -10.17 3.48
N LEU A 191 16.52 -9.11 4.27
CA LEU A 191 17.70 -8.27 4.24
C LEU A 191 18.59 -8.63 5.43
N ILE A 192 19.66 -9.37 5.18
CA ILE A 192 20.61 -9.77 6.21
C ILE A 192 21.70 -8.71 6.32
N ARG A 193 21.68 -7.96 7.42
CA ARG A 193 22.67 -6.94 7.76
C ARG A 193 23.91 -7.57 8.36
N ASP A 194 25.07 -6.93 8.19
CA ASP A 194 26.33 -7.31 8.84
C ASP A 194 26.72 -8.77 8.54
N TRP A 195 26.47 -9.21 7.30
CA TRP A 195 26.87 -10.53 6.84
C TRP A 195 28.40 -10.65 6.90
N SER A 196 28.86 -11.62 7.68
CA SER A 196 30.27 -11.75 8.04
C SER A 196 30.99 -12.87 7.30
N TYR A 197 30.27 -13.63 6.46
CA TYR A 197 30.79 -14.83 5.79
C TYR A 197 30.69 -14.74 4.25
N PRO A 198 31.29 -13.69 3.62
CA PRO A 198 31.23 -13.52 2.16
C PRO A 198 31.88 -14.67 1.38
N TYR A 199 32.76 -15.43 2.03
CA TYR A 199 33.41 -16.62 1.48
C TYR A 199 32.48 -17.83 1.37
N GLU A 200 31.43 -17.94 2.19
CA GLU A 200 30.39 -18.97 2.04
C GLU A 200 29.34 -18.56 1.01
N ALA A 201 28.88 -17.32 1.14
CA ALA A 201 27.87 -16.72 0.27
C ALA A 201 28.24 -15.26 0.04
N GLU A 202 28.48 -14.93 -1.23
CA GLU A 202 28.87 -13.58 -1.65
C GLU A 202 27.82 -12.53 -1.29
N TYR A 203 28.24 -11.28 -1.12
CA TYR A 203 27.33 -10.17 -0.87
C TYR A 203 26.35 -9.96 -2.04
N GLY A 204 25.17 -9.45 -1.71
CA GLY A 204 24.13 -9.13 -2.67
C GLY A 204 23.05 -10.21 -2.81
N GLU A 205 22.31 -10.13 -3.91
CA GLU A 205 21.16 -11.00 -4.17
C GLU A 205 21.57 -12.44 -4.50
N VAL A 206 22.71 -12.65 -5.18
CA VAL A 206 23.12 -13.98 -5.66
C VAL A 206 23.47 -14.91 -4.49
N GLY A 207 24.34 -14.46 -3.58
CA GLY A 207 24.64 -15.21 -2.36
C GLY A 207 23.44 -15.30 -1.42
N GLY A 208 22.61 -14.25 -1.35
CA GLY A 208 21.37 -14.26 -0.60
C GLY A 208 20.40 -15.34 -1.07
N ARG A 209 20.21 -15.48 -2.38
CA ARG A 209 19.38 -16.52 -3.00
C ARG A 209 19.89 -17.92 -2.66
N ARG A 210 21.21 -18.13 -2.66
CA ARG A 210 21.81 -19.41 -2.25
C ARG A 210 21.47 -19.73 -0.79
N LYS A 211 21.74 -18.80 0.14
CA LYS A 211 21.42 -18.98 1.57
C LYS A 211 19.93 -19.19 1.81
N LEU A 212 19.07 -18.45 1.11
CA LEU A 212 17.62 -18.59 1.23
C LEU A 212 17.16 -19.98 0.75
N ASN A 213 17.68 -20.46 -0.38
CA ASN A 213 17.35 -21.78 -0.90
C ASN A 213 17.81 -22.89 0.05
N ASP A 214 19.02 -22.79 0.59
CA ASP A 214 19.56 -23.74 1.57
C ASP A 214 18.71 -23.72 2.86
N TRP A 215 18.26 -22.54 3.29
CA TRP A 215 17.43 -22.38 4.47
C TRP A 215 15.98 -22.84 4.28
N LEU A 216 15.43 -22.67 3.07
CA LEU A 216 14.12 -23.16 2.64
C LEU A 216 14.14 -24.63 2.21
N ALA A 217 15.31 -25.26 2.15
CA ALA A 217 15.44 -26.67 1.86
C ALA A 217 14.95 -27.47 3.06
N THR A 218 13.90 -28.24 2.85
CA THR A 218 13.31 -29.12 3.85
C THR A 218 14.02 -30.47 3.79
N SER A 219 14.62 -30.91 4.89
CA SER A 219 15.13 -32.28 5.06
C SER A 219 14.22 -33.08 5.99
N ASP A 220 14.14 -34.40 5.80
CA ASP A 220 13.21 -35.27 6.54
C ASP A 220 13.52 -35.43 8.03
N CYS A 221 14.71 -34.97 8.46
CA CYS A 221 15.14 -34.94 9.85
C CYS A 221 14.79 -33.64 10.59
N GLN A 222 14.11 -32.67 9.94
CA GLN A 222 13.67 -31.43 10.58
C GLN A 222 12.35 -31.60 11.33
N ASN A 223 12.11 -30.76 12.34
CA ASN A 223 10.83 -30.68 13.05
C ASN A 223 9.68 -30.45 12.05
N GLY A 224 8.65 -31.29 12.09
CA GLY A 224 7.49 -31.24 11.19
C GLY A 224 6.79 -29.89 11.17
N GLU A 225 6.76 -29.16 12.30
CA GLU A 225 6.19 -27.80 12.34
C GLU A 225 6.99 -26.79 11.51
N LEU A 226 8.33 -26.85 11.59
CA LEU A 226 9.20 -25.95 10.84
C LEU A 226 9.21 -26.28 9.35
N LYS A 227 9.04 -27.56 8.99
CA LYS A 227 8.86 -28.01 7.61
C LYS A 227 7.58 -27.39 7.01
N GLY A 228 6.45 -27.53 7.70
CA GLY A 228 5.19 -26.93 7.28
C GLY A 228 5.28 -25.41 7.13
N LEU A 229 5.98 -24.72 8.05
CA LEU A 229 6.16 -23.28 7.98
C LEU A 229 6.96 -22.81 6.74
N ARG A 230 8.00 -23.56 6.35
CA ARG A 230 8.80 -23.26 5.15
C ARG A 230 8.00 -23.47 3.86
N GLU A 231 7.16 -24.50 3.82
CA GLU A 231 6.24 -24.77 2.71
C GLU A 231 5.16 -23.69 2.61
N ASP A 232 4.58 -23.33 3.75
CA ASP A 232 3.62 -22.23 3.92
C ASP A 232 4.20 -20.89 3.43
N LEU A 233 5.44 -20.56 3.80
CA LEU A 233 6.07 -19.32 3.31
C LEU A 233 6.15 -19.27 1.77
N LYS A 234 6.51 -20.39 1.13
CA LYS A 234 6.56 -20.49 -0.34
C LYS A 234 5.18 -20.34 -0.98
N SER A 235 4.10 -20.72 -0.30
CA SER A 235 2.74 -20.59 -0.83
C SER A 235 2.11 -19.22 -0.58
N TYR A 236 2.53 -18.51 0.47
CA TYR A 236 1.90 -17.23 0.86
C TYR A 236 2.48 -15.98 0.20
N PHE A 237 3.71 -16.04 -0.31
CA PHE A 237 4.35 -14.92 -1.02
C PHE A 237 4.57 -15.27 -2.50
N ASN A 238 4.24 -14.33 -3.39
CA ASN A 238 4.50 -14.49 -4.83
C ASN A 238 6.01 -14.49 -5.15
N ASP A 239 6.80 -13.74 -4.39
CA ASP A 239 8.24 -13.62 -4.56
C ASP A 239 8.91 -13.52 -3.18
N ILE A 240 9.90 -14.39 -2.93
CA ILE A 240 10.75 -14.34 -1.75
C ILE A 240 12.19 -14.19 -2.22
N ALA A 241 12.80 -13.07 -1.86
CA ALA A 241 14.19 -12.77 -2.15
C ALA A 241 15.00 -12.67 -0.85
N CYS A 242 16.31 -12.80 -0.97
CA CYS A 242 17.24 -12.56 0.12
C CYS A 242 18.44 -11.76 -0.41
N PHE A 243 18.90 -10.80 0.39
CA PHE A 243 20.00 -9.92 0.05
C PHE A 243 20.97 -9.83 1.24
N LEU A 244 22.25 -10.13 0.98
CA LEU A 244 23.30 -10.10 2.00
C LEU A 244 24.04 -8.76 1.95
N MET A 245 23.97 -7.98 3.03
CA MET A 245 24.66 -6.71 3.16
C MET A 245 25.93 -6.86 4.02
N PRO A 246 27.05 -6.24 3.62
CA PRO A 246 28.23 -6.12 4.49
C PRO A 246 27.94 -5.19 5.68
N HIS A 247 28.87 -5.14 6.62
CA HIS A 247 28.84 -4.18 7.72
C HIS A 247 29.09 -2.75 7.19
N PRO A 248 28.35 -1.71 7.63
CA PRO A 248 28.48 -0.34 7.11
C PRO A 248 29.79 0.38 7.49
N GLY A 249 30.60 -0.23 8.36
CA GLY A 249 31.83 0.32 8.91
C GLY A 249 31.72 0.62 10.40
N LEU A 250 32.84 0.58 11.13
CA LEU A 250 32.85 0.77 12.58
C LEU A 250 32.39 2.17 12.99
N LYS A 251 32.80 3.21 12.26
CA LYS A 251 32.37 4.60 12.49
C LYS A 251 30.84 4.72 12.51
N VAL A 252 30.16 4.14 11.53
CA VAL A 252 28.69 4.15 11.44
C VAL A 252 28.03 3.46 12.64
N ALA A 253 28.67 2.43 13.19
CA ALA A 253 28.13 1.63 14.29
C ALA A 253 28.41 2.22 15.68
N THR A 254 29.56 2.87 15.86
CA THR A 254 30.05 3.27 17.20
C THR A 254 30.05 4.76 17.44
N ASP A 255 30.07 5.59 16.40
CA ASP A 255 30.15 7.04 16.55
C ASP A 255 28.75 7.65 16.80
N PRO A 256 28.51 8.24 17.98
CA PRO A 256 27.23 8.86 18.30
C PRO A 256 26.96 10.15 17.49
N GLU A 257 28.00 10.81 16.98
CA GLU A 257 27.93 12.03 16.19
C GLU A 257 27.82 11.74 14.68
N PHE A 258 27.75 10.47 14.28
CA PHE A 258 27.59 10.11 12.88
C PHE A 258 26.25 10.60 12.31
N GLN A 259 26.31 11.55 11.37
CA GLN A 259 25.12 12.16 10.74
C GLN A 259 24.81 11.59 9.34
N GLY A 260 25.37 10.42 9.00
CA GLY A 260 25.14 9.79 7.69
C GLY A 260 26.10 10.27 6.59
N GLN A 261 27.25 10.81 6.96
CA GLN A 261 28.26 11.24 5.98
C GLN A 261 28.72 10.06 5.13
N LEU A 262 28.59 10.18 3.80
CA LEU A 262 28.93 9.09 2.90
C LEU A 262 30.41 8.71 2.99
N SER A 263 31.31 9.66 3.22
CA SER A 263 32.76 9.43 3.37
C SER A 263 33.11 8.40 4.44
N ASP A 264 32.34 8.32 5.53
CA ASP A 264 32.61 7.42 6.65
C ASP A 264 31.98 6.02 6.51
N ILE A 265 31.19 5.82 5.45
CA ILE A 265 30.56 4.53 5.14
C ILE A 265 31.53 3.68 4.31
N ASP A 266 31.64 2.40 4.66
CA ASP A 266 32.47 1.44 3.95
C ASP A 266 32.12 1.35 2.45
N SER A 267 33.14 1.23 1.61
CA SER A 267 32.99 1.19 0.15
C SER A 267 32.22 -0.04 -0.34
N GLY A 268 32.45 -1.21 0.25
CA GLY A 268 31.72 -2.44 -0.06
C GLY A 268 30.25 -2.33 0.31
N PHE A 269 29.95 -1.63 1.41
CA PHE A 269 28.56 -1.32 1.77
C PHE A 269 27.88 -0.42 0.74
N LYS A 270 28.55 0.64 0.27
CA LYS A 270 28.00 1.54 -0.75
C LYS A 270 27.68 0.81 -2.05
N GLU A 271 28.57 -0.05 -2.53
CA GLU A 271 28.36 -0.82 -3.75
C GLU A 271 27.13 -1.74 -3.65
N GLN A 272 26.98 -2.43 -2.53
CA GLN A 272 25.85 -3.33 -2.30
C GLN A 272 24.55 -2.56 -2.06
N LEU A 273 24.64 -1.39 -1.42
CA LEU A 273 23.51 -0.48 -1.25
C LEU A 273 22.97 0.01 -2.60
N LEU A 274 23.84 0.37 -3.55
CA LEU A 274 23.42 0.74 -4.91
C LEU A 274 22.60 -0.37 -5.59
N LYS A 275 23.07 -1.62 -5.47
CA LYS A 275 22.40 -2.80 -6.02
C LYS A 275 21.05 -3.06 -5.32
N LEU A 276 21.02 -2.99 -3.99
CA LEU A 276 19.81 -3.18 -3.18
C LEU A 276 18.72 -2.16 -3.53
N VAL A 277 19.09 -0.88 -3.58
CA VAL A 277 18.16 0.21 -3.90
C VAL A 277 17.59 0.04 -5.31
N ALA A 278 18.43 -0.30 -6.29
CA ALA A 278 17.97 -0.58 -7.65
C ALA A 278 17.06 -1.82 -7.73
N LEU A 279 17.34 -2.87 -6.96
CA LEU A 279 16.50 -4.08 -6.90
C LEU A 279 15.08 -3.78 -6.43
N ILE A 280 14.91 -2.80 -5.54
CA ILE A 280 13.62 -2.49 -4.89
C ILE A 280 12.89 -1.33 -5.58
N LEU A 281 13.61 -0.26 -5.94
CA LEU A 281 13.03 1.03 -6.29
C LEU A 281 13.29 1.47 -7.73
N ALA A 282 14.09 0.72 -8.52
CA ALA A 282 14.27 1.09 -9.92
C ALA A 282 12.92 1.05 -10.65
N PRO A 283 12.65 1.97 -11.60
CA PRO A 283 11.35 2.09 -12.26
C PRO A 283 10.82 0.78 -12.89
N GLN A 284 11.71 -0.09 -13.36
CA GLN A 284 11.39 -1.39 -13.93
C GLN A 284 11.08 -2.50 -12.90
N ASN A 285 11.51 -2.31 -11.64
CA ASN A 285 11.38 -3.29 -10.56
C ASN A 285 10.27 -2.94 -9.56
N LEU A 286 9.55 -1.83 -9.78
CA LEU A 286 8.48 -1.38 -8.90
C LEU A 286 7.30 -2.36 -8.91
N THR A 287 7.07 -2.99 -7.75
CA THR A 287 5.92 -3.87 -7.54
C THR A 287 4.75 -3.09 -6.97
N THR A 288 3.76 -2.76 -7.81
CA THR A 288 2.51 -2.12 -7.37
C THR A 288 1.75 -3.02 -6.41
N LYS A 289 1.10 -2.44 -5.41
CA LYS A 289 0.23 -3.16 -4.48
C LYS A 289 -0.93 -3.78 -5.24
N LYS A 290 -1.07 -5.10 -5.06
CA LYS A 290 -2.18 -5.88 -5.62
C LYS A 290 -2.95 -6.56 -4.50
N ILE A 291 -4.26 -6.67 -4.71
CA ILE A 291 -5.16 -7.50 -3.89
C ILE A 291 -5.94 -8.38 -4.86
N ASN A 292 -5.77 -9.71 -4.74
CA ASN A 292 -6.34 -10.71 -5.65
C ASN A 292 -6.08 -10.36 -7.13
N GLY A 293 -4.81 -10.21 -7.49
CA GLY A 293 -4.36 -9.93 -8.86
C GLY A 293 -4.58 -8.50 -9.38
N ARG A 294 -5.39 -7.68 -8.73
CA ARG A 294 -5.71 -6.32 -9.18
C ARG A 294 -4.88 -5.26 -8.48
N GLU A 295 -4.34 -4.33 -9.24
CA GLU A 295 -3.64 -3.15 -8.71
C GLU A 295 -4.62 -2.23 -7.98
N ILE A 296 -4.15 -1.64 -6.88
CA ILE A 296 -4.93 -0.67 -6.11
C ILE A 296 -4.34 0.74 -6.20
N THR A 297 -5.18 1.75 -6.03
CA THR A 297 -4.78 3.16 -5.99
C THR A 297 -4.43 3.63 -4.57
N CYS A 298 -3.84 4.82 -4.44
CA CYS A 298 -3.61 5.46 -3.14
C CYS A 298 -4.90 5.64 -2.33
N GLU A 299 -6.00 6.05 -2.99
CA GLU A 299 -7.32 6.17 -2.33
C GLU A 299 -7.82 4.82 -1.81
N GLN A 300 -7.67 3.75 -2.58
CA GLN A 300 -8.04 2.41 -2.12
C GLN A 300 -7.12 1.90 -1.01
N LEU A 301 -5.84 2.26 -1.05
CA LEU A 301 -4.91 1.99 0.05
C LEU A 301 -5.33 2.72 1.33
N ARG A 302 -5.78 3.97 1.25
CA ARG A 302 -6.30 4.70 2.41
C ARG A 302 -7.45 3.96 3.10
N LYS A 303 -8.39 3.42 2.30
CA LYS A 303 -9.52 2.62 2.80
C LYS A 303 -9.04 1.31 3.43
N LEU A 304 -8.01 0.67 2.88
CA LEU A 304 -7.41 -0.53 3.49
C LEU A 304 -6.91 -0.27 4.91
N PHE A 305 -6.18 0.84 5.12
CA PHE A 305 -5.72 1.22 6.45
C PHE A 305 -6.87 1.34 7.46
N GLU A 306 -8.00 1.93 7.04
CA GLU A 306 -9.22 2.06 7.83
C GLU A 306 -9.82 0.71 8.20
N VAL A 307 -10.10 -0.14 7.20
CA VAL A 307 -10.73 -1.44 7.44
C VAL A 307 -9.84 -2.33 8.32
N TYR A 308 -8.52 -2.31 8.09
CA TYR A 308 -7.60 -3.04 8.95
C TYR A 308 -7.61 -2.47 10.38
N SER A 309 -7.52 -1.15 10.55
CA SER A 309 -7.58 -0.51 11.87
C SER A 309 -8.81 -0.96 12.67
N ASP A 310 -9.99 -0.91 12.07
CA ASP A 310 -11.25 -1.23 12.74
C ASP A 310 -11.35 -2.71 13.12
N LYS A 311 -10.86 -3.59 12.25
CA LYS A 311 -10.90 -5.04 12.48
C LYS A 311 -9.92 -5.46 13.57
N PHE A 312 -8.73 -4.87 13.60
CA PHE A 312 -7.77 -5.12 14.69
C PHE A 312 -8.25 -4.60 16.05
N HIS A 313 -9.03 -3.51 16.10
CA HIS A 313 -9.69 -3.08 17.35
C HIS A 313 -10.69 -4.10 17.89
N GLN A 314 -11.37 -4.85 17.02
CA GLN A 314 -12.36 -5.85 17.42
C GLN A 314 -11.72 -7.16 17.91
N GLY A 315 -10.38 -7.21 18.02
CA GLY A 315 -9.64 -8.38 18.50
C GLY A 315 -9.58 -9.55 17.52
N ASN A 316 -10.18 -9.41 16.33
CA ASN A 316 -10.25 -10.44 15.30
C ASN A 316 -9.45 -10.03 14.06
N LEU A 317 -8.59 -10.93 13.58
CA LEU A 317 -7.91 -10.75 12.31
C LEU A 317 -8.93 -10.82 11.16
N PRO A 318 -9.03 -9.81 10.28
CA PRO A 318 -9.98 -9.83 9.18
C PRO A 318 -9.55 -10.81 8.08
N SER A 319 -10.47 -11.65 7.58
CA SER A 319 -10.20 -12.41 6.37
C SER A 319 -10.07 -11.47 5.15
N PRO A 320 -9.19 -11.74 4.17
CA PRO A 320 -9.08 -10.92 2.97
C PRO A 320 -10.36 -10.85 2.15
N MET A 321 -11.24 -11.84 2.27
CA MET A 321 -12.59 -11.79 1.69
C MET A 321 -13.45 -10.71 2.35
N SER A 322 -13.50 -10.67 3.69
CA SER A 322 -14.24 -9.61 4.41
C SER A 322 -13.72 -8.20 4.07
N LEU A 323 -12.42 -8.10 3.79
CA LEU A 323 -11.76 -6.88 3.36
C LEU A 323 -12.12 -6.50 1.92
N ARG A 324 -12.09 -7.48 0.99
CA ARG A 324 -12.52 -7.31 -0.39
C ARG A 324 -13.99 -6.95 -0.49
N GLU A 325 -14.84 -7.57 0.31
CA GLU A 325 -16.26 -7.25 0.38
C GLU A 325 -16.47 -5.84 0.91
N ALA A 326 -15.78 -5.43 1.98
CA ALA A 326 -15.87 -4.08 2.52
C ALA A 326 -15.41 -3.02 1.51
N ILE A 327 -14.24 -3.21 0.88
CA ILE A 327 -13.71 -2.29 -0.13
C ILE A 327 -14.55 -2.34 -1.41
N GLY A 328 -15.02 -3.52 -1.78
CA GLY A 328 -15.90 -3.71 -2.92
C GLY A 328 -17.23 -3.01 -2.72
N VAL A 329 -17.85 -3.15 -1.55
CA VAL A 329 -19.07 -2.45 -1.17
C VAL A 329 -18.86 -0.95 -1.27
N GLU A 330 -17.79 -0.42 -0.67
CA GLU A 330 -17.53 1.02 -0.69
C GLU A 330 -17.24 1.54 -2.10
N ASN A 331 -16.40 0.85 -2.88
CA ASN A 331 -16.08 1.27 -4.25
C ASN A 331 -17.30 1.19 -5.18
N ASN A 332 -18.12 0.15 -5.07
CA ASN A 332 -19.36 0.04 -5.85
C ASN A 332 -20.37 1.11 -5.40
N LEU A 333 -20.42 1.44 -4.10
CA LEU A 333 -21.25 2.51 -3.58
C LEU A 333 -20.81 3.89 -4.10
N THR A 334 -19.50 4.19 -4.06
CA THR A 334 -18.95 5.44 -4.63
C THR A 334 -19.23 5.52 -6.14
N ALA A 335 -18.92 4.46 -6.90
CA ALA A 335 -19.16 4.42 -8.34
C ALA A 335 -20.66 4.58 -8.69
N SER A 336 -21.55 3.99 -7.88
CA SER A 336 -23.00 4.15 -8.03
C SER A 336 -23.45 5.59 -7.77
N LYS A 337 -22.92 6.24 -6.72
CA LYS A 337 -23.20 7.65 -6.42
C LYS A 337 -22.73 8.56 -7.56
N ASP A 338 -21.49 8.38 -8.03
CA ASP A 338 -20.92 9.18 -9.12
C ASP A 338 -21.72 9.01 -10.42
N ALA A 339 -22.11 7.79 -10.76
CA ALA A 339 -22.94 7.51 -11.93
C ALA A 339 -24.34 8.14 -11.82
N LEU A 340 -24.96 8.08 -10.64
CA LEU A 340 -26.25 8.71 -10.39
C LEU A 340 -26.17 10.24 -10.45
N GLU A 341 -25.10 10.83 -9.92
CA GLU A 341 -24.84 12.26 -10.01
C GLU A 341 -24.62 12.69 -11.46
N HIS A 342 -23.89 11.89 -12.24
CA HIS A 342 -23.71 12.11 -13.69
C HIS A 342 -25.06 12.12 -14.41
N TYR A 343 -25.93 11.14 -14.12
CA TYR A 343 -27.29 11.08 -14.68
C TYR A 343 -28.09 12.34 -14.33
N ASN A 344 -28.13 12.72 -13.05
CA ASN A 344 -28.87 13.90 -12.58
C ASN A 344 -28.37 15.19 -13.25
N CYS A 345 -27.05 15.36 -13.38
CA CYS A 345 -26.48 16.53 -14.05
C CYS A 345 -26.92 16.61 -15.53
N ARG A 346 -26.86 15.49 -16.25
CA ARG A 346 -27.27 15.40 -17.66
C ARG A 346 -28.77 15.56 -17.87
N MET A 347 -29.59 15.05 -16.96
CA MET A 347 -31.05 15.24 -16.98
C MET A 347 -31.42 16.69 -16.66
N ASN A 348 -30.81 17.30 -15.65
CA ASN A 348 -31.03 18.72 -15.35
C ASN A 348 -30.68 19.62 -16.54
N GLN A 349 -29.58 19.35 -17.24
CA GLN A 349 -29.23 20.08 -18.47
C GLN A 349 -30.25 19.86 -19.57
N PHE A 350 -30.77 18.64 -19.71
CA PHE A 350 -31.82 18.34 -20.69
C PHE A 350 -33.10 19.10 -20.36
N CYS A 351 -33.60 19.06 -19.13
CA CYS A 351 -34.86 19.70 -18.75
C CYS A 351 -34.85 21.24 -18.79
N ARG A 352 -33.69 21.90 -18.96
CA ARG A 352 -33.62 23.36 -19.16
C ARG A 352 -34.16 23.85 -20.51
N GLY A 353 -34.39 22.93 -21.45
CA GLY A 353 -34.87 23.25 -22.79
C GLY A 353 -36.38 23.49 -22.93
N GLY A 354 -37.15 23.51 -21.83
CA GLY A 354 -38.61 23.59 -21.86
C GLY A 354 -39.30 22.22 -21.93
N TYR A 355 -40.63 22.23 -22.02
CA TYR A 355 -41.46 21.03 -22.18
C TYR A 355 -41.04 20.20 -23.40
N ARG A 356 -41.02 18.88 -23.24
CA ARG A 356 -40.87 17.92 -24.33
C ARG A 356 -41.99 16.90 -24.34
N SER A 357 -42.27 16.35 -25.52
CA SER A 357 -43.23 15.26 -25.67
C SER A 357 -42.77 14.01 -24.93
N GLU A 358 -43.71 13.16 -24.51
CA GLU A 358 -43.41 11.94 -23.73
C GLU A 358 -42.38 11.03 -24.44
N ASN A 359 -42.50 10.87 -25.75
CA ASN A 359 -41.59 10.03 -26.56
C ASN A 359 -40.16 10.60 -26.61
N GLU A 360 -40.02 11.92 -26.80
CA GLU A 360 -38.72 12.58 -26.80
C GLU A 360 -38.08 12.56 -25.41
N PHE A 361 -38.90 12.74 -24.36
CA PHE A 361 -38.43 12.73 -22.99
C PHE A 361 -37.94 11.34 -22.57
N ARG A 362 -38.70 10.28 -22.91
CA ARG A 362 -38.30 8.88 -22.69
C ARG A 362 -37.05 8.51 -23.46
N SER A 363 -36.93 8.94 -24.72
CA SER A 363 -35.72 8.68 -25.53
C SER A 363 -34.48 9.39 -24.96
N GLY A 364 -34.64 10.65 -24.52
CA GLY A 364 -33.56 11.41 -23.89
C GLY A 364 -33.13 10.83 -22.54
N HIS A 365 -34.06 10.23 -21.79
CA HIS A 365 -33.77 9.47 -20.58
C HIS A 365 -32.91 8.25 -20.86
N GLU A 366 -33.29 7.40 -21.82
CA GLU A 366 -32.56 6.16 -22.13
C GLU A 366 -31.11 6.41 -22.55
N GLU A 367 -30.87 7.46 -23.33
CA GLU A 367 -29.51 7.88 -23.72
C GLU A 367 -28.64 8.22 -22.49
N ARG A 368 -29.20 8.98 -21.55
CA ARG A 368 -28.50 9.43 -20.34
C ARG A 368 -28.32 8.31 -19.34
N ARG A 369 -29.30 7.42 -19.23
CA ARG A 369 -29.26 6.18 -18.47
C ARG A 369 -28.14 5.28 -18.98
N ALA A 370 -28.05 5.06 -20.29
CA ALA A 370 -26.97 4.29 -20.91
C ALA A 370 -25.58 4.91 -20.62
N THR A 371 -25.47 6.23 -20.71
CA THR A 371 -24.23 6.95 -20.40
C THR A 371 -23.82 6.78 -18.93
N ALA A 372 -24.77 6.92 -17.99
CA ALA A 372 -24.51 6.74 -16.56
C ALA A 372 -24.09 5.29 -16.23
N LEU A 373 -24.75 4.30 -16.83
CA LEU A 373 -24.37 2.90 -16.69
C LEU A 373 -22.98 2.63 -17.28
N HIS A 374 -22.62 3.27 -18.39
CA HIS A 374 -21.27 3.18 -18.94
C HIS A 374 -20.21 3.76 -18.00
N VAL A 375 -20.50 4.89 -17.33
CA VAL A 375 -19.62 5.46 -16.29
C VAL A 375 -19.44 4.47 -15.13
N PHE A 376 -20.53 3.85 -14.67
CA PHE A 376 -20.46 2.83 -13.63
C PHE A 376 -19.62 1.63 -14.09
N ASP A 377 -19.92 1.07 -15.26
CA ASP A 377 -19.29 -0.15 -15.80
C ASP A 377 -17.79 0.07 -16.11
N SER A 378 -17.41 1.26 -16.58
CA SER A 378 -16.00 1.63 -16.84
C SER A 378 -15.16 1.92 -15.59
N THR A 379 -15.81 2.13 -14.44
CA THR A 379 -15.10 2.34 -13.17
C THR A 379 -14.54 1.01 -12.67
N LEU A 380 -13.26 1.01 -12.26
CA LEU A 380 -12.60 -0.16 -11.69
C LEU A 380 -13.20 -0.49 -10.31
N LYS A 381 -14.01 -1.55 -10.24
CA LYS A 381 -14.72 -1.97 -9.02
C LYS A 381 -14.12 -3.26 -8.47
N LEU A 382 -13.86 -3.30 -7.15
CA LEU A 382 -13.42 -4.50 -6.41
C LEU A 382 -14.66 -5.22 -5.84
N GLY A 383 -14.54 -6.48 -5.40
CA GLY A 383 -15.67 -7.20 -4.77
C GLY A 383 -16.23 -8.37 -5.57
N GLY A 384 -16.02 -8.43 -6.89
CA GLY A 384 -16.52 -9.52 -7.74
C GLY A 384 -17.80 -9.19 -8.51
N LYS A 385 -18.14 -10.03 -9.51
CA LYS A 385 -19.20 -9.76 -10.48
C LYS A 385 -20.60 -9.74 -9.86
N GLU A 386 -20.85 -10.55 -8.82
CA GLU A 386 -22.16 -10.61 -8.16
C GLU A 386 -22.47 -9.34 -7.37
N LEU A 387 -21.48 -8.83 -6.61
CA LEU A 387 -21.61 -7.57 -5.89
C LEU A 387 -21.79 -6.41 -6.88
N GLU A 388 -20.99 -6.39 -7.94
CA GLU A 388 -21.12 -5.41 -9.02
C GLU A 388 -22.51 -5.41 -9.64
N LYS A 389 -23.06 -6.61 -9.95
CA LYS A 389 -24.42 -6.75 -10.47
C LYS A 389 -25.46 -6.17 -9.50
N ARG A 390 -25.37 -6.50 -8.20
CA ARG A 390 -26.30 -6.00 -7.18
C ARG A 390 -26.33 -4.47 -7.10
N TYR A 391 -25.16 -3.83 -7.15
CA TYR A 391 -25.07 -2.36 -7.14
C TYR A 391 -25.49 -1.74 -8.46
N ARG A 392 -25.25 -2.42 -9.59
CA ARG A 392 -25.75 -2.00 -10.90
C ARG A 392 -27.27 -2.03 -10.97
N ASP A 393 -27.89 -3.10 -10.48
CA ASP A 393 -29.35 -3.24 -10.43
C ASP A 393 -29.96 -2.15 -9.53
N LYS A 394 -29.35 -1.89 -8.37
CA LYS A 394 -29.76 -0.79 -7.48
C LYS A 394 -29.60 0.59 -8.12
N LEU A 395 -28.51 0.82 -8.87
CA LEU A 395 -28.31 2.06 -9.62
C LEU A 395 -29.42 2.28 -10.65
N VAL A 396 -29.82 1.22 -11.36
CA VAL A 396 -30.96 1.29 -12.30
C VAL A 396 -32.23 1.68 -11.55
N GLU A 397 -32.55 1.02 -10.44
CA GLU A 397 -33.73 1.37 -9.62
C GLU A 397 -33.72 2.83 -9.15
N ASP A 398 -32.57 3.34 -8.71
CA ASP A 398 -32.43 4.73 -8.27
C ASP A 398 -32.57 5.74 -9.43
N ILE A 399 -32.09 5.38 -10.64
CA ILE A 399 -32.27 6.17 -11.86
C ILE A 399 -33.76 6.22 -12.26
N GLU A 400 -34.47 5.08 -12.25
CA GLU A 400 -35.90 5.02 -12.58
C GLU A 400 -36.75 5.82 -11.57
N ARG A 401 -36.38 5.75 -10.28
CA ARG A 401 -37.02 6.56 -9.23
C ARG A 401 -36.85 8.05 -9.52
N LYS A 402 -35.63 8.49 -9.86
CA LYS A 402 -35.36 9.88 -10.25
C LYS A 402 -36.05 10.29 -11.54
N PHE A 403 -36.18 9.37 -12.50
CA PHE A 403 -36.88 9.64 -13.75
C PHE A 403 -38.35 9.98 -13.51
N SER A 404 -39.02 9.32 -12.55
CA SER A 404 -40.38 9.65 -12.16
C SER A 404 -40.53 11.10 -11.66
N ASP A 405 -39.54 11.61 -10.90
CA ASP A 405 -39.49 13.01 -10.48
C ASP A 405 -39.31 13.95 -11.69
N TYR A 406 -38.46 13.56 -12.65
CA TYR A 406 -38.22 14.34 -13.87
C TYR A 406 -39.41 14.38 -14.81
N ILE A 407 -40.23 13.32 -14.88
CA ILE A 407 -41.49 13.32 -15.65
C ILE A 407 -42.44 14.38 -15.08
N ARG A 408 -42.62 14.41 -13.75
CA ARG A 408 -43.46 15.43 -13.10
C ARG A 408 -42.96 16.84 -13.40
N TYR A 409 -41.64 17.05 -13.27
CA TYR A 409 -41.01 18.33 -13.61
C TYR A 409 -41.21 18.74 -15.07
N ASN A 410 -41.19 17.79 -16.02
CA ASN A 410 -41.46 18.09 -17.42
C ASN A 410 -42.92 18.45 -17.65
N GLU A 411 -43.87 17.71 -17.05
CA GLU A 411 -45.31 18.02 -17.14
C GLU A 411 -45.66 19.39 -16.54
N ASP A 412 -45.01 19.81 -15.46
CA ASP A 412 -45.19 21.15 -14.87
C ASP A 412 -44.76 22.28 -15.83
N GLN A 413 -43.91 21.98 -16.82
CA GLN A 413 -43.51 22.93 -17.86
C GLN A 413 -44.41 22.90 -19.09
N LYS A 414 -45.39 21.99 -19.14
CA LYS A 414 -46.30 21.88 -20.27
C LYS A 414 -47.03 23.21 -20.44
N PRO A 415 -46.92 23.87 -21.60
CA PRO A 415 -47.64 25.11 -21.85
C PRO A 415 -49.13 24.83 -21.65
N ALA A 416 -49.81 25.66 -20.85
CA ALA A 416 -51.24 25.53 -20.67
C ALA A 416 -51.91 25.59 -22.04
N ASP A 417 -52.75 24.60 -22.36
CA ASP A 417 -53.58 24.65 -23.55
C ASP A 417 -54.31 26.00 -23.51
N THR A 418 -53.95 26.88 -24.43
CA THR A 418 -54.63 28.15 -24.61
C THR A 418 -55.99 27.76 -25.16
N PHE A 419 -56.93 27.45 -24.26
CA PHE A 419 -58.31 27.21 -24.59
C PHE A 419 -58.76 28.44 -25.37
N CYS A 420 -59.11 28.20 -26.63
CA CYS A 420 -59.73 29.17 -27.50
C CYS A 420 -60.82 29.92 -26.74
N LEU A 421 -60.58 31.19 -26.43
CA LEU A 421 -61.64 32.19 -26.36
C LEU A 421 -62.10 32.44 -27.81
N LEU A 422 -62.89 31.49 -28.31
CA LEU A 422 -63.81 31.72 -29.41
C LEU A 422 -65.17 31.25 -28.91
N PHE A 423 -65.90 32.16 -28.26
CA PHE A 423 -67.24 32.59 -28.68
C PHE A 423 -67.66 33.83 -27.88
#